data_AF-A0A3A8AAH7-F1
#
_entry.id   AF-A0A3A8AAH7-F1
#
_cell.length_a   1.000
_cell.length_b   1.000
_cell.length_c   1.000
_cell.angle_alpha   90.00
_cell.angle_beta   90.00
_cell.angle_gamma   90.00
#
_symmetry.space_group_name_H-M   'P 1'
#
loop_
_entity.id
_entity.type
_entity.pdbx_description
1 polymer ?
#
loop_
_entity_poly.entity_id
_entity_poly.type
_entity_poly.pdbx_seq_one_letter_code
_entity_poly.pdbx_strand_id
1 'polypeptide(L)'
;MRDALDNEFLRLFFTQATILWVIDRVGDCYLGIEETLPGFHEVGANDYSAVERFASQRFSPDSLRHEKIGHPALVGCDWARIGGELLLDGDDSLGWHWVINAKSGRYGKGRSEENLDNAKSMIEKLGVNLNVGN
;
A
#
# COMPACT_ATOMS: atom_id res chain seq x y z
N MET A 1 -3.26 -3.71 14.75
CA MET A 1 -4.05 -3.94 13.52
C MET A 1 -5.21 -4.91 13.74
N ARG A 2 -5.04 -6.01 14.51
CA ARG A 2 -6.14 -6.92 14.87
C ARG A 2 -7.37 -6.20 15.46
N ASP A 3 -7.13 -5.33 16.43
CA ASP A 3 -8.20 -4.57 17.12
C ASP A 3 -8.78 -3.44 16.27
N ALA A 4 -8.19 -3.17 15.10
CA ALA A 4 -8.67 -2.11 14.23
C ALA A 4 -10.05 -2.41 13.65
N LEU A 5 -10.44 -3.68 13.53
CA LEU A 5 -11.76 -4.04 13.02
C LEU A 5 -12.88 -3.71 14.02
N ASP A 6 -12.58 -3.76 15.32
CA ASP A 6 -13.56 -3.61 16.40
C ASP A 6 -13.54 -2.21 17.02
N ASN A 7 -12.51 -1.41 16.74
CA ASN A 7 -12.36 -0.05 17.26
C ASN A 7 -12.64 1.01 16.18
N GLU A 8 -13.69 1.80 16.37
CA GLU A 8 -14.11 2.82 15.41
C GLU A 8 -13.04 3.87 15.09
N PHE A 9 -12.30 4.34 16.09
CA PHE A 9 -11.23 5.31 15.88
C PHE A 9 -10.11 4.72 15.01
N LEU A 10 -9.70 3.48 15.29
CA LEU A 10 -8.70 2.80 14.47
C LEU A 10 -9.21 2.52 13.05
N ARG A 11 -10.50 2.18 12.88
CA ARG A 11 -11.09 2.05 11.53
C ARG A 11 -10.97 3.36 10.76
N LEU A 12 -11.44 4.47 11.34
CA LEU A 12 -11.37 5.79 10.69
C LEU A 12 -9.94 6.20 10.35
N PHE A 13 -8.97 5.87 11.22
CA PHE A 13 -7.56 6.12 10.94
C PHE A 13 -7.07 5.30 9.73
N PHE A 14 -7.29 3.98 9.73
CA PHE A 14 -6.76 3.10 8.68
C PHE A 14 -7.51 3.22 7.34
N THR A 15 -8.75 3.73 7.34
CA THR A 15 -9.46 4.12 6.12
C THR A 15 -8.98 5.46 5.54
N GLN A 16 -8.10 6.18 6.24
CA GLN A 16 -7.47 7.41 5.73
C GLN A 16 -5.96 7.27 5.51
N ALA A 17 -5.27 6.45 6.31
CA ALA A 17 -3.85 6.17 6.15
C ALA A 17 -3.54 5.17 5.04
N THR A 18 -2.56 5.47 4.18
CA THR A 18 -1.95 4.49 3.28
C THR A 18 -0.81 3.81 4.03
N ILE A 19 -0.88 2.49 4.19
CA ILE A 19 0.22 1.72 4.76
C ILE A 19 1.01 1.09 3.62
N LEU A 20 2.31 1.27 3.63
CA LEU A 20 3.25 0.63 2.72
C LEU A 20 3.81 -0.62 3.38
N TRP A 21 3.99 -1.67 2.59
CA TRP A 21 4.85 -2.78 2.98
C TRP A 21 6.14 -2.72 2.17
N VAL A 22 7.28 -2.84 2.85
CA VAL A 22 8.62 -2.55 2.34
C VAL A 22 9.52 -3.74 2.64
N ILE A 23 10.28 -4.18 1.64
CA ILE A 23 11.22 -5.30 1.77
C ILE A 23 12.64 -4.77 1.67
N ASP A 24 13.47 -5.05 2.67
CA ASP A 24 14.89 -4.69 2.64
C ASP A 24 15.74 -5.69 1.82
N ARG A 25 17.07 -5.53 1.85
CA ARG A 25 17.99 -6.43 1.12
C ARG A 25 18.07 -7.84 1.68
N VAL A 26 17.79 -8.04 2.96
CA VAL A 26 17.85 -9.37 3.60
C VAL A 26 16.51 -10.10 3.53
N GLY A 27 15.45 -9.41 3.10
CA GLY A 27 14.11 -9.97 2.90
C GLY A 27 13.17 -9.69 4.06
N ASP A 28 13.55 -8.85 5.02
CA ASP A 28 12.67 -8.48 6.13
C ASP A 28 11.59 -7.52 5.62
N CYS A 29 10.37 -7.70 6.17
CA CYS A 29 9.20 -6.92 5.81
C CYS A 29 8.90 -5.87 6.88
N TYR A 30 8.82 -4.62 6.45
CA TYR A 30 8.55 -3.46 7.28
C TYR A 30 7.26 -2.79 6.83
N LEU A 31 6.53 -2.22 7.79
CA LEU A 31 5.34 -1.44 7.52
C LEU A 31 5.64 0.04 7.78
N GLY A 32 5.26 0.90 6.85
CA GLY A 32 5.39 2.35 6.96
C GLY A 32 4.06 3.03 6.66
N ILE A 33 3.79 4.16 7.29
CA ILE A 33 2.61 4.99 6.97
C ILE A 33 3.07 6.07 6.00
N GLU A 34 2.39 6.20 4.87
CA GLU A 34 2.63 7.27 3.91
C GLU A 34 1.83 8.50 4.34
N GLU A 35 2.54 9.60 4.63
CA GLU A 35 1.94 10.90 4.89
C GLU A 35 1.92 11.73 3.61
N THR A 36 0.74 12.18 3.20
CA THR A 36 0.57 13.08 2.06
C THR A 36 0.23 14.47 2.57
N LEU A 37 1.05 15.47 2.23
CA LEU A 37 0.76 16.87 2.56
C LEU A 37 -0.11 17.50 1.47
N PRO A 38 -1.29 18.07 1.80
CA PRO A 38 -2.06 18.84 0.84
C PRO A 38 -1.27 20.09 0.42
N GLY A 39 -1.06 20.27 -0.89
CA GLY A 39 -0.43 21.48 -1.45
C GLY A 39 0.81 21.29 -2.33
N PHE A 40 1.36 20.08 -2.46
CA PHE A 40 2.48 19.82 -3.39
C PHE A 40 2.04 19.41 -4.81
N HIS A 41 0.73 19.30 -5.04
CA HIS A 41 0.17 19.24 -6.39
C HIS A 41 -0.40 20.61 -6.74
N GLU A 42 0.40 21.45 -7.41
CA GLU A 42 -0.15 22.45 -8.33
C GLU A 42 -1.01 21.70 -9.36
N VAL A 43 -2.31 21.64 -9.11
CA VAL A 43 -3.42 22.11 -9.96
C VAL A 43 -4.70 21.62 -9.27
N GLY A 44 -5.33 22.54 -8.53
CA GLY A 44 -6.76 22.53 -8.23
C GLY A 44 -7.28 21.46 -7.27
N ALA A 45 -7.09 21.63 -5.96
CA ALA A 45 -7.92 20.94 -4.98
C ALA A 45 -8.11 21.81 -3.73
N ASN A 46 -9.26 22.47 -3.65
CA ASN A 46 -9.92 22.82 -2.39
C ASN A 46 -10.70 21.60 -1.86
N ASP A 47 -10.19 20.40 -2.11
CA ASP A 47 -10.89 19.16 -1.83
C ASP A 47 -10.02 18.32 -0.90
N TYR A 48 -10.40 18.34 0.37
CA TYR A 48 -9.99 17.34 1.36
C TYR A 48 -10.70 16.00 1.10
N SER A 49 -11.29 15.80 -0.08
CA SER A 49 -11.72 14.47 -0.50
C SER A 49 -10.53 13.54 -0.39
N ALA A 50 -10.74 12.45 0.34
CA ALA A 50 -9.81 11.35 0.50
C ALA A 50 -9.06 11.17 -0.81
N VAL A 51 -7.75 11.45 -0.82
CA VAL A 51 -6.83 11.25 -1.95
C VAL A 51 -7.32 9.99 -2.64
N GLU A 52 -7.93 10.13 -3.82
CA GLU A 52 -8.76 9.09 -4.41
C GLU A 52 -8.02 7.76 -4.27
N ARG A 53 -8.45 6.96 -3.28
CA ARG A 53 -7.90 5.64 -3.07
C ARG A 53 -8.29 4.92 -4.34
N PHE A 54 -7.29 4.64 -5.18
CA PHE A 54 -7.41 4.04 -6.50
C PHE A 54 -7.68 4.94 -7.73
N ALA A 55 -7.38 6.24 -7.70
CA ALA A 55 -7.36 7.01 -8.95
C ALA A 55 -6.11 6.75 -9.79
N SER A 56 -6.22 5.73 -10.64
CA SER A 56 -6.07 5.84 -12.08
C SER A 56 -5.86 7.27 -12.67
N GLN A 57 -4.74 7.94 -12.41
CA GLN A 57 -4.23 9.11 -13.16
C GLN A 57 -2.88 9.50 -12.54
N ARG A 58 -1.72 9.53 -13.22
CA ARG A 58 -1.43 10.16 -14.51
C ARG A 58 -0.24 9.45 -15.15
N PHE A 59 -0.49 8.66 -16.18
CA PHE A 59 0.56 8.06 -17.00
C PHE A 59 0.37 8.60 -18.42
N SER A 60 1.29 9.48 -18.84
CA SER A 60 1.43 9.85 -20.26
C SER A 60 1.43 8.56 -21.12
N PRO A 61 0.87 8.56 -22.34
CA PRO A 61 0.97 7.41 -23.25
C PRO A 61 2.41 6.85 -23.41
N ASP A 62 3.44 7.68 -23.18
CA ASP A 62 4.85 7.27 -23.22
C ASP A 62 5.32 6.48 -21.98
N SER A 63 4.62 6.57 -20.86
CA SER A 63 4.93 5.81 -19.65
C SER A 63 4.44 4.36 -19.70
N LEU A 64 3.62 4.00 -20.70
CA LEU A 64 3.30 2.61 -21.04
C LEU A 64 4.48 1.87 -21.72
N ARG A 65 5.53 2.60 -22.13
CA ARG A 65 6.73 2.01 -22.78
C ARG A 65 7.84 1.66 -21.80
N HIS A 66 7.72 2.04 -20.52
CA HIS A 66 8.74 1.83 -19.51
C HIS A 66 8.19 0.96 -18.38
N GLU A 67 8.77 -0.23 -18.23
CA GLU A 67 8.45 -1.14 -17.16
C GLU A 67 8.94 -0.57 -15.82
N LYS A 68 8.05 -0.45 -14.83
CA LYS A 68 8.41 0.07 -13.51
C LYS A 68 9.19 -0.99 -12.73
N ILE A 69 10.42 -0.67 -12.34
CA ILE A 69 11.31 -1.56 -11.57
C ILE A 69 11.07 -1.52 -10.05
N GLY A 70 10.02 -0.83 -9.63
CA GLY A 70 9.68 -0.61 -8.22
C GLY A 70 10.29 0.66 -7.65
N HIS A 71 9.71 1.18 -6.56
CA HIS A 71 10.22 2.40 -5.93
C HIS A 71 11.28 2.05 -4.87
N PRO A 72 12.48 2.65 -4.94
CA PRO A 72 13.49 2.49 -3.90
C PRO A 72 12.99 3.15 -2.60
N ALA A 73 13.34 2.54 -1.48
CA ALA A 73 13.14 3.06 -0.14
C ALA A 73 14.42 2.88 0.68
N LEU A 74 14.44 3.48 1.87
CA LEU A 74 15.49 3.27 2.86
C LEU A 74 14.86 2.80 4.16
N VAL A 75 15.41 1.73 4.72
CA VAL A 75 15.09 1.23 6.07
C VAL A 75 16.39 1.21 6.86
N GLY A 76 16.44 1.92 7.99
CA GLY A 76 17.66 1.98 8.81
C GLY A 76 18.90 2.50 8.07
N CYS A 77 18.71 3.46 7.15
CA CYS A 77 19.75 3.97 6.24
C CYS A 77 20.31 2.93 5.24
N ASP A 78 19.62 1.80 5.04
CA ASP A 78 19.98 0.79 4.05
C ASP A 78 18.90 0.61 2.98
N TRP A 79 19.29 0.05 1.84
CA TRP A 79 18.46 -0.17 0.67
C TRP A 79 17.25 -1.05 0.98
N ALA A 80 16.10 -0.56 0.55
CA ALA A 80 14.87 -1.32 0.56
C ALA A 80 14.04 -1.01 -0.69
N ARG A 81 12.97 -1.76 -0.89
CA ARG A 81 12.00 -1.54 -1.96
C ARG A 81 10.61 -1.60 -1.39
N ILE A 82 9.80 -0.62 -1.76
CA ILE A 82 8.38 -0.67 -1.44
C ILE A 82 7.77 -1.79 -2.28
N GLY A 83 7.12 -2.74 -1.63
CA GLY A 83 6.43 -3.82 -2.31
C GLY A 83 5.06 -3.39 -2.78
N GLY A 84 4.31 -2.69 -1.95
CA GLY A 84 2.95 -2.29 -2.27
C GLY A 84 2.27 -1.66 -1.07
N GLU A 85 0.95 -1.83 -1.00
CA GLU A 85 0.12 -1.17 0.01
C GLU A 85 -0.72 -2.19 0.80
N LEU A 86 -1.05 -1.81 2.02
CA LEU A 86 -2.04 -2.42 2.90
C LEU A 86 -3.16 -1.42 3.13
N LEU A 87 -4.39 -1.87 2.96
CA LEU A 87 -5.58 -1.04 3.05
C LEU A 87 -6.60 -1.71 3.94
N LEU A 88 -7.29 -0.93 4.77
CA LEU A 88 -8.53 -1.38 5.39
C LEU A 88 -9.67 -0.98 4.47
N ASP A 89 -10.38 -1.96 3.95
CA ASP A 89 -11.50 -1.78 3.03
C ASP A 89 -12.82 -2.23 3.68
N GLY A 90 -13.89 -1.51 3.35
CA GLY A 90 -15.24 -1.79 3.82
C GLY A 90 -16.08 -2.25 2.64
N ASP A 91 -16.38 -3.55 2.59
CA ASP A 91 -17.21 -4.15 1.55
C ASP A 91 -18.57 -4.58 2.13
N ASP A 92 -19.65 -4.34 1.38
CA ASP A 92 -21.02 -4.63 1.84
C ASP A 92 -21.27 -6.12 2.12
N SER A 93 -20.50 -7.02 1.49
CA SER A 93 -20.64 -8.48 1.62
C SER A 93 -19.65 -9.10 2.61
N LEU A 94 -18.46 -8.51 2.76
CA LEU A 94 -17.38 -9.03 3.61
C LEU A 94 -17.17 -8.24 4.91
N GLY A 95 -17.82 -7.08 5.05
CA GLY A 95 -17.55 -6.13 6.12
C GLY A 95 -16.15 -5.51 6.01
N TRP A 96 -15.65 -5.00 7.14
CA TRP A 96 -14.30 -4.44 7.21
C TRP A 96 -13.25 -5.54 7.13
N HIS A 97 -12.32 -5.41 6.18
CA HIS A 97 -11.27 -6.39 5.99
C HIS A 97 -9.99 -5.72 5.48
N TRP A 98 -8.86 -6.36 5.77
CA TRP A 98 -7.57 -5.88 5.30
C TRP A 98 -7.25 -6.43 3.93
N VAL A 99 -6.72 -5.58 3.07
CA VAL A 99 -6.35 -5.90 1.69
C VAL A 99 -4.86 -5.60 1.51
N ILE A 100 -4.12 -6.54 0.92
CA ILE A 100 -2.74 -6.34 0.48
C ILE A 100 -2.71 -6.28 -1.04
N ASN A 101 -1.96 -5.32 -1.59
CA ASN A 101 -1.78 -5.19 -3.03
C ASN A 101 -0.30 -5.03 -3.42
N ALA A 102 -0.07 -5.12 -4.74
CA ALA A 102 1.20 -4.88 -5.43
C ALA A 102 1.13 -3.68 -6.40
N LYS A 103 0.12 -2.82 -6.25
CA LYS A 103 -0.40 -1.96 -7.33
C LYS A 103 0.24 -0.60 -7.49
N SER A 104 1.01 -0.13 -6.53
CA SER A 104 1.63 1.20 -6.56
C SER A 104 2.66 1.38 -7.71
N GLY A 105 2.80 0.41 -8.61
CA GLY A 105 3.91 0.31 -9.55
C GLY A 105 5.24 0.07 -8.85
N ARG A 106 5.19 -0.27 -7.55
CA ARG A 106 6.34 -0.46 -6.65
C ARG A 106 6.80 -1.93 -6.61
N TYR A 107 5.94 -2.86 -7.01
CA TYR A 107 6.22 -4.30 -6.96
C TYR A 107 7.32 -4.79 -7.90
N GLY A 108 7.77 -3.94 -8.83
CA GLY A 108 9.01 -4.12 -9.58
C GLY A 108 9.05 -5.29 -10.55
N LYS A 109 10.07 -5.29 -11.42
CA LYS A 109 10.30 -6.34 -12.39
C LYS A 109 10.79 -7.61 -11.70
N GLY A 110 10.20 -8.75 -12.04
CA GLY A 110 10.67 -10.07 -11.60
C GLY A 110 10.13 -10.57 -10.26
N ARG A 111 9.08 -9.94 -9.72
CA ARG A 111 8.35 -10.48 -8.56
C ARG A 111 7.09 -11.21 -8.99
N SER A 112 6.94 -12.44 -8.56
CA SER A 112 5.80 -13.31 -8.86
C SER A 112 4.62 -13.06 -7.90
N GLU A 113 3.45 -13.59 -8.24
CA GLU A 113 2.31 -13.69 -7.32
C GLU A 113 2.71 -14.40 -6.00
N GLU A 114 3.57 -15.41 -6.10
CA GLU A 114 4.15 -16.10 -4.94
C GLU A 114 4.89 -15.14 -4.00
N ASN A 115 5.53 -14.08 -4.50
CA ASN A 115 6.16 -13.08 -3.62
C ASN A 115 5.12 -12.26 -2.83
N LEU A 116 3.89 -12.11 -3.35
CA LEU A 116 2.82 -11.35 -2.71
C LEU A 116 2.18 -12.23 -1.65
N ASP A 117 2.00 -13.51 -1.97
CA ASP A 117 1.58 -14.54 -1.01
C ASP A 117 2.58 -14.71 0.13
N ASN A 118 3.89 -14.64 -0.16
CA ASN A 118 4.93 -14.66 0.86
C ASN A 118 4.87 -13.41 1.75
N ALA A 119 4.75 -12.21 1.15
CA ALA A 119 4.61 -10.97 1.89
C ALA A 119 3.35 -10.97 2.77
N LYS A 120 2.22 -11.43 2.21
CA LYS A 120 0.97 -11.68 2.92
C LYS A 120 1.23 -12.58 4.13
N SER A 121 1.81 -13.77 3.91
CA SER A 121 2.09 -14.74 4.98
C SER A 121 3.00 -14.18 6.07
N MET A 122 3.94 -13.30 5.73
CA MET A 122 4.79 -12.62 6.72
C MET A 122 3.99 -11.63 7.56
N ILE A 123 3.11 -10.85 6.95
CA ILE A 123 2.30 -9.83 7.65
C ILE A 123 1.19 -10.49 8.48
N GLU A 124 0.62 -11.60 8.02
CA GLU A 124 -0.42 -12.32 8.77
C GLU A 124 0.09 -12.87 10.12
N LYS A 125 1.40 -13.11 10.25
CA LYS A 125 2.05 -13.45 11.54
C LYS A 125 1.92 -12.33 12.58
N LEU A 126 1.62 -11.10 12.17
CA LEU A 126 1.33 -9.97 13.07
C LEU A 126 -0.13 -9.97 13.57
N GLY A 127 -0.91 -11.00 13.26
CA GLY A 127 -2.28 -11.19 13.74
C GLY A 127 -3.34 -10.44 12.91
N VAL A 128 -3.06 -10.22 11.62
CA VAL A 128 -3.97 -9.60 10.66
C VAL A 128 -4.35 -10.63 9.61
N ASN A 129 -5.62 -10.72 9.20
CA ASN A 129 -6.02 -11.57 8.08
C ASN A 129 -6.11 -10.72 6.82
N LEU A 130 -5.41 -11.12 5.75
CA LEU A 130 -5.28 -10.32 4.55
C LEU A 130 -5.96 -10.96 3.34
N ASN A 131 -6.75 -10.16 2.62
CA ASN A 131 -7.23 -10.50 1.28
C ASN A 131 -6.27 -9.94 0.24
N VAL A 132 -6.03 -10.68 -0.84
CA VAL A 132 -5.25 -10.15 -1.97
C VAL A 132 -6.17 -9.25 -2.78
N GLY A 133 -5.79 -7.97 -2.88
CA GLY A 133 -6.47 -7.01 -3.72
C GLY A 133 -6.08 -7.22 -5.17
N ASN A 134 -7.07 -7.29 -6.06
CA ASN A 134 -6.84 -7.18 -7.50
C ASN A 134 -6.16 -5.89 -7.84
#